data_AF-A0A1F7Y2B5-F1
#
_entry.id   AF-A0A1F7Y2B5-F1
#
_cell.length_a   1.000
_cell.length_b   1.000
_cell.length_c   1.000
_cell.angle_alpha   90.00
_cell.angle_beta   90.00
_cell.angle_gamma   90.00
#
_symmetry.space_group_name_H-M   'P 1'
#
loop_
_entity.id
_entity.type
_entity.pdbx_description
1 polymer ?
#
loop_
_entity_poly.entity_id
_entity_poly.type
_entity_poly.pdbx_seq_one_letter_code
_entity_poly.pdbx_strand_id
1 'polypeptide(L)'
;MSFQFSIFNFQSKKTIQVFLLLISFTLLLFYSFTLISAEPNCEDPGPGDVDFCLSRIEQEINALKPAHEYNKKELSDLKVQVTSLEKRIAGLSNQLVVKEKDINAKEVDLEFAQKIFEEKTESHYKFLRLYDPILPFLSSEDATSAFRELAFRQRAANEDIKTMEKYAGDLVKLKEDKESLTKSKESLAGLKKKVGDRANFLAGEVAKTESYLASLTAKQEELLALKAGGFQTSVGDTPATLEPCSGPPGSPNFCDPGFKPAFAAFSFGAPHRTGLSQYGAYGRSKKGQSAESILSAYYNGAELNKGYPVPSTIGVSGYGRIAFEENYLLGIYEVPESWGDNGGFEALKAQAVAARSYALAVTGNGGGSICPTESCQVYKPQLKSGKWAEAVRATRGWVLTKGGSAATTYYASTSGGYTISQWGWTGIKDADGDWPGGAYEKISGSPWFYKAWYKTRGGGSCSRSNPWLTSEEMADITNAWQVLYKGGGDTSRISPVDTSCWSGNPYSKADLSAIGGYTGVSSVSVVYSNSGSTQSISLGTNKGSVNISGEEFKKAFNLRAPGYIGLKSSLFNIEKL
;
A
#
# COMPACT_ATOMS: atom_id res chain seq x y z
N MET A 1 -61.09 -47.76 -64.40
CA MET A 1 -61.73 -46.43 -64.35
C MET A 1 -60.91 -45.59 -63.38
N SER A 2 -60.07 -44.68 -63.87
CA SER A 2 -60.44 -43.27 -64.11
C SER A 2 -60.66 -42.55 -62.77
N PHE A 3 -59.98 -41.47 -62.37
CA PHE A 3 -59.33 -40.40 -63.13
C PHE A 3 -58.53 -39.50 -62.15
N GLN A 4 -57.44 -38.92 -62.68
CA GLN A 4 -56.94 -37.54 -62.47
C GLN A 4 -56.46 -37.00 -61.11
N PHE A 5 -55.15 -36.75 -61.10
CA PHE A 5 -54.51 -35.50 -60.67
C PHE A 5 -55.42 -34.26 -60.73
N SER A 6 -55.46 -33.48 -59.64
CA SER A 6 -55.56 -32.02 -59.75
C SER A 6 -54.55 -31.36 -58.84
N ILE A 7 -53.68 -30.61 -59.51
CA ILE A 7 -52.62 -29.76 -59.02
C ILE A 7 -53.27 -28.55 -58.34
N PHE A 8 -53.02 -28.34 -57.04
CA PHE A 8 -53.07 -27.00 -56.46
C PHE A 8 -51.64 -26.48 -56.34
N ASN A 9 -51.27 -25.73 -57.36
CA ASN A 9 -50.10 -24.88 -57.40
C ASN A 9 -50.40 -23.67 -56.51
N PHE A 10 -49.87 -23.64 -55.28
CA PHE A 10 -49.76 -22.38 -54.55
C PHE A 10 -48.29 -22.09 -54.29
N GLN A 11 -47.84 -21.11 -55.04
CA GLN A 11 -46.58 -20.43 -54.89
C GLN A 11 -46.29 -20.11 -53.44
N SER A 12 -45.08 -20.44 -53.00
CA SER A 12 -44.27 -19.49 -52.24
C SER A 12 -42.88 -20.09 -52.01
N LYS A 13 -41.94 -19.81 -52.92
CA LYS A 13 -40.50 -19.91 -52.61
C LYS A 13 -40.14 -19.11 -51.34
N LYS A 14 -40.98 -18.15 -50.93
CA LYS A 14 -40.80 -17.37 -49.71
C LYS A 14 -41.02 -18.17 -48.43
N THR A 15 -41.91 -19.17 -48.36
CA THR A 15 -42.15 -19.91 -47.11
C THR A 15 -41.02 -20.89 -46.79
N ILE A 16 -40.38 -21.49 -47.80
CA ILE A 16 -39.21 -22.36 -47.61
C ILE A 16 -37.95 -21.53 -47.27
N GLN A 17 -37.77 -20.35 -47.90
CA GLN A 17 -36.69 -19.44 -47.54
C GLN A 17 -36.83 -18.86 -46.14
N VAL A 18 -38.06 -18.54 -45.69
CA VAL A 18 -38.33 -18.06 -44.33
C VAL A 18 -38.06 -19.16 -43.30
N PHE A 19 -38.38 -20.43 -43.60
CA PHE A 19 -38.11 -21.53 -42.68
C PHE A 19 -36.61 -21.85 -42.56
N LEU A 20 -35.85 -21.78 -43.67
CA LEU A 20 -34.39 -21.91 -43.66
C LEU A 20 -33.67 -20.72 -42.99
N LEU A 21 -34.20 -19.50 -43.13
CA LEU A 21 -33.73 -18.32 -42.41
C LEU A 21 -34.03 -18.39 -40.90
N LEU A 22 -35.18 -18.96 -40.51
CA LEU A 22 -35.51 -19.16 -39.08
C LEU A 22 -34.64 -20.23 -38.42
N ILE A 23 -34.25 -21.26 -39.16
CA ILE A 23 -33.32 -22.29 -38.67
C ILE A 23 -31.89 -21.74 -38.63
N SER A 24 -31.44 -20.96 -39.62
CA SER A 24 -30.12 -20.33 -39.56
C SER A 24 -30.03 -19.23 -38.50
N PHE A 25 -31.12 -18.49 -38.25
CA PHE A 25 -31.19 -17.47 -37.20
C PHE A 25 -31.24 -18.08 -35.80
N THR A 26 -31.88 -19.24 -35.61
CA THR A 26 -31.83 -19.97 -34.33
C THR A 26 -30.47 -20.64 -34.10
N LEU A 27 -29.79 -21.14 -35.14
CA LEU A 27 -28.40 -21.61 -35.05
C LEU A 27 -27.38 -20.47 -34.82
N LEU A 28 -27.61 -19.28 -35.36
CA LEU A 28 -26.81 -18.06 -35.09
C LEU A 28 -27.06 -17.50 -33.69
N LEU A 29 -28.29 -17.60 -33.17
CA LEU A 29 -28.60 -17.24 -31.78
C LEU A 29 -28.00 -18.23 -30.77
N PHE A 30 -27.89 -19.52 -31.11
CA PHE A 30 -27.16 -20.48 -30.27
C PHE A 30 -25.64 -20.29 -30.30
N TYR A 31 -25.06 -19.80 -31.40
CA TYR A 31 -23.64 -19.44 -31.49
C TYR A 31 -23.28 -18.11 -30.80
N SER A 32 -24.27 -17.35 -30.34
CA SER A 32 -24.08 -16.04 -29.68
C SER A 32 -24.20 -16.10 -28.16
N PHE A 33 -24.39 -17.28 -27.56
CA PHE A 33 -24.16 -17.46 -26.13
C PHE A 33 -22.65 -17.51 -25.88
N THR A 34 -22.01 -16.35 -25.91
CA THR A 34 -20.81 -16.17 -25.10
C THR A 34 -21.23 -16.45 -23.65
N LEU A 35 -20.56 -17.40 -23.02
CA LEU A 35 -20.58 -17.52 -21.57
C LEU A 35 -20.17 -16.16 -21.01
N ILE A 36 -21.14 -15.38 -20.54
CA ILE A 36 -20.88 -14.29 -19.62
C ILE A 36 -20.50 -15.00 -18.32
N SER A 37 -19.21 -15.34 -18.17
CA SER A 37 -18.66 -15.57 -16.84
C SER A 37 -18.82 -14.25 -16.09
N ALA A 38 -19.57 -14.28 -14.99
CA ALA A 38 -19.53 -13.19 -14.04
C ALA A 38 -18.06 -12.97 -13.66
N GLU A 39 -17.56 -11.74 -13.82
CA GLU A 39 -16.21 -11.41 -13.39
C GLU A 39 -16.05 -11.75 -11.89
N PRO A 40 -14.97 -12.42 -11.49
CA PRO A 40 -14.73 -12.76 -10.11
C PRO A 40 -14.78 -11.54 -9.19
N ASN A 41 -15.46 -11.68 -8.04
CA ASN A 41 -15.57 -10.61 -7.06
C ASN A 41 -14.24 -10.43 -6.32
N CYS A 42 -13.50 -9.36 -6.63
CA CYS A 42 -12.24 -9.04 -5.96
C CYS A 42 -12.39 -8.37 -4.59
N GLU A 43 -13.61 -8.18 -4.06
CA GLU A 43 -13.83 -7.81 -2.65
C GLU A 43 -13.84 -9.03 -1.72
N ASP A 44 -14.20 -10.22 -2.22
CA ASP A 44 -14.16 -11.49 -1.49
C ASP A 44 -13.87 -12.64 -2.49
N PRO A 45 -12.61 -12.79 -2.94
CA PRO A 45 -12.28 -13.72 -4.01
C PRO A 45 -12.29 -15.17 -3.52
N GLY A 46 -12.88 -16.06 -4.33
CA GLY A 46 -12.80 -17.50 -4.09
C GLY A 46 -11.36 -18.03 -4.22
N PRO A 47 -11.10 -19.28 -3.78
CA PRO A 47 -9.75 -19.87 -3.75
C PRO A 47 -9.02 -19.93 -5.10
N GLY A 48 -9.74 -19.81 -6.23
CA GLY A 48 -9.18 -19.78 -7.59
C GLY A 48 -9.14 -18.40 -8.24
N ASP A 49 -9.71 -17.37 -7.60
CA ASP A 49 -9.89 -16.03 -8.17
C ASP A 49 -8.77 -15.05 -7.75
N VAL A 50 -7.92 -15.47 -6.82
CA VAL A 50 -6.84 -14.64 -6.24
C VAL A 50 -5.84 -14.19 -7.31
N ASP A 51 -5.45 -15.07 -8.23
CA ASP A 51 -4.51 -14.73 -9.32
C ASP A 51 -5.14 -13.79 -10.36
N PHE A 52 -6.44 -13.94 -10.63
CA PHE A 52 -7.19 -12.99 -11.46
C PHE A 52 -7.22 -11.61 -10.79
N CYS A 53 -7.54 -11.53 -9.50
CA CYS A 53 -7.58 -10.27 -8.77
C CYS A 53 -6.21 -9.61 -8.60
N LEU A 54 -5.14 -10.39 -8.42
CA LEU A 54 -3.76 -9.87 -8.41
C LEU A 54 -3.38 -9.26 -9.76
N SER A 55 -3.70 -9.95 -10.86
CA SER A 55 -3.42 -9.44 -12.21
C SER A 55 -4.18 -8.14 -12.52
N ARG A 56 -5.43 -8.03 -12.06
CA ARG A 56 -6.26 -6.83 -12.23
C ARG A 56 -5.72 -5.64 -11.44
N ILE A 57 -5.36 -5.86 -10.18
CA ILE A 57 -4.75 -4.81 -9.33
C ILE A 57 -3.42 -4.34 -9.93
N GLU A 58 -2.60 -5.26 -10.46
CA GLU A 58 -1.35 -4.89 -11.12
C GLU A 58 -1.57 -4.08 -12.41
N GLN A 59 -2.61 -4.41 -13.20
CA GLN A 59 -3.02 -3.59 -14.34
C GLN A 59 -3.49 -2.20 -13.93
N GLU A 60 -4.31 -2.08 -12.89
CA GLU A 60 -4.77 -0.78 -12.38
C GLU A 60 -3.60 0.09 -11.88
N ILE A 61 -2.65 -0.50 -11.14
CA ILE A 61 -1.43 0.19 -10.68
C ILE A 61 -0.61 0.66 -11.88
N ASN A 62 -0.38 -0.20 -12.88
CA ASN A 62 0.42 0.13 -14.06
C ASN A 62 -0.25 1.19 -14.95
N ALA A 63 -1.57 1.24 -15.01
CA ALA A 63 -2.30 2.27 -15.73
C ALA A 63 -2.22 3.64 -15.02
N LEU A 64 -2.26 3.66 -13.69
CA LEU A 64 -2.27 4.89 -12.89
C LEU A 64 -0.86 5.47 -12.68
N LYS A 65 0.18 4.65 -12.64
CA LYS A 65 1.55 5.06 -12.31
C LYS A 65 2.13 6.12 -13.27
N PRO A 66 2.04 6.01 -14.62
CA PRO A 66 2.58 7.03 -15.52
C PRO A 66 1.88 8.39 -15.38
N ALA A 67 0.55 8.40 -15.25
CA ALA A 67 -0.24 9.62 -15.06
C ALA A 67 0.04 10.25 -13.68
N HIS A 68 0.25 9.43 -12.66
CA HIS A 68 0.60 9.89 -11.32
C HIS A 68 1.99 10.54 -11.25
N GLU A 69 3.00 9.92 -11.87
CA GLU A 69 4.36 10.49 -11.97
C GLU A 69 4.36 11.80 -12.76
N TYR A 70 3.56 11.89 -13.83
CA TYR A 70 3.38 13.13 -14.58
C TYR A 70 2.76 14.23 -13.70
N ASN A 71 1.66 13.93 -12.99
CA ASN A 71 0.98 14.89 -12.12
C ASN A 71 1.87 15.33 -10.94
N LYS A 72 2.73 14.44 -10.41
CA LYS A 72 3.75 14.79 -9.40
C LYS A 72 4.79 15.77 -9.93
N LYS A 73 5.28 15.51 -11.15
CA LYS A 73 6.22 16.41 -11.82
C LYS A 73 5.57 17.77 -12.09
N GLU A 74 4.34 17.78 -12.62
CA GLU A 74 3.59 19.02 -12.87
C GLU A 74 3.33 19.78 -11.56
N LEU A 75 2.98 19.10 -10.46
CA LEU A 75 2.81 19.73 -9.14
C LEU A 75 4.11 20.32 -8.61
N SER A 76 5.24 19.63 -8.77
CA SER A 76 6.56 20.14 -8.39
C SER A 76 6.91 21.40 -9.19
N ASP A 77 6.72 21.36 -10.52
CA ASP A 77 6.97 22.48 -11.40
C ASP A 77 6.04 23.67 -11.08
N LEU A 78 4.76 23.39 -10.77
CA LEU A 78 3.80 24.41 -10.35
C LEU A 78 4.21 25.05 -9.00
N LYS A 79 4.67 24.26 -8.02
CA LYS A 79 5.16 24.79 -6.73
C LYS A 79 6.40 25.67 -6.89
N VAL A 80 7.32 25.30 -7.79
CA VAL A 80 8.47 26.14 -8.14
C VAL A 80 8.02 27.44 -8.80
N GLN A 81 7.07 27.37 -9.74
CA GLN A 81 6.48 28.55 -10.37
C GLN A 81 5.73 29.44 -9.37
N VAL A 82 4.95 28.87 -8.45
CA VAL A 82 4.30 29.59 -7.34
C VAL A 82 5.34 30.32 -6.51
N THR A 83 6.39 29.63 -6.07
CA THR A 83 7.45 30.22 -5.24
C THR A 83 8.19 31.35 -5.97
N SER A 84 8.46 31.17 -7.27
CA SER A 84 9.07 32.20 -8.13
C SER A 84 8.14 33.40 -8.32
N LEU A 85 6.85 33.16 -8.57
CA LEU A 85 5.83 34.19 -8.69
C LEU A 85 5.64 34.93 -7.35
N GLU A 86 5.63 34.24 -6.22
CA GLU A 86 5.56 34.85 -4.89
C GLU A 86 6.76 35.77 -4.63
N LYS A 87 7.97 35.36 -5.01
CA LYS A 87 9.17 36.23 -4.92
C LYS A 87 9.04 37.45 -5.82
N ARG A 88 8.57 37.30 -7.06
CA ARG A 88 8.33 38.41 -7.98
C ARG A 88 7.23 39.35 -7.48
N ILE A 89 6.15 38.79 -6.94
CA ILE A 89 5.03 39.50 -6.31
C ILE A 89 5.50 40.27 -5.09
N ALA A 90 6.34 39.67 -4.24
CA ALA A 90 6.91 40.35 -3.07
C ALA A 90 7.84 41.50 -3.48
N GLY A 91 8.68 41.29 -4.50
CA GLY A 91 9.52 42.35 -5.07
C GLY A 91 8.69 43.50 -5.64
N LEU A 92 7.65 43.20 -6.43
CA LEU A 92 6.72 44.19 -6.96
C LEU A 92 5.95 44.89 -5.84
N SER A 93 5.49 44.17 -4.82
CA SER A 93 4.78 44.75 -3.67
C SER A 93 5.66 45.75 -2.93
N ASN A 94 6.95 45.43 -2.73
CA ASN A 94 7.90 46.36 -2.12
C ASN A 94 8.12 47.61 -2.99
N GLN A 95 8.22 47.44 -4.32
CA GLN A 95 8.30 48.57 -5.24
C GLN A 95 7.04 49.44 -5.22
N LEU A 96 5.86 48.83 -5.10
CA LEU A 96 4.59 49.54 -4.98
C LEU A 96 4.49 50.29 -3.65
N VAL A 97 5.00 49.75 -2.53
CA VAL A 97 5.07 50.46 -1.24
C VAL A 97 6.00 51.67 -1.31
N VAL A 98 7.15 51.54 -1.99
CA VAL A 98 8.05 52.67 -2.22
C VAL A 98 7.35 53.73 -3.08
N LYS A 99 6.72 53.32 -4.18
CA LYS A 99 6.00 54.25 -5.06
C LYS A 99 4.79 54.91 -4.37
N GLU A 100 4.11 54.19 -3.48
CA GLU A 100 3.04 54.74 -2.63
C GLU A 100 3.58 55.77 -1.64
N LYS A 101 4.74 55.54 -1.02
CA LYS A 101 5.41 56.54 -0.18
C LYS A 101 5.82 57.78 -0.99
N ASP A 102 6.35 57.60 -2.19
CA ASP A 102 6.73 58.72 -3.07
C ASP A 102 5.50 59.53 -3.51
N ILE A 103 4.39 58.86 -3.82
CA ILE A 103 3.11 59.49 -4.16
C ILE A 103 2.55 60.26 -2.95
N ASN A 104 2.56 59.66 -1.75
CA ASN A 104 2.11 60.33 -0.53
C ASN A 104 2.99 61.54 -0.17
N ALA A 105 4.31 61.44 -0.36
CA ALA A 105 5.22 62.57 -0.17
C ALA A 105 4.91 63.69 -1.16
N LYS A 106 4.68 63.34 -2.44
CA LYS A 106 4.24 64.30 -3.46
C LYS A 106 2.88 64.91 -3.16
N GLU A 107 1.95 64.17 -2.56
CA GLU A 107 0.65 64.71 -2.12
C GLU A 107 0.82 65.79 -1.06
N VAL A 108 1.68 65.57 -0.07
CA VAL A 108 1.97 66.58 0.96
C VAL A 108 2.60 67.83 0.34
N ASP A 109 3.54 67.66 -0.60
CA ASP A 109 4.14 68.78 -1.34
C ASP A 109 3.10 69.48 -2.24
N LEU A 110 2.15 68.72 -2.80
CA LEU A 110 1.09 69.21 -3.69
C LEU A 110 -0.08 69.85 -2.94
N GLU A 111 -0.33 69.54 -1.67
CA GLU A 111 -1.29 70.29 -0.85
C GLU A 111 -0.83 71.74 -0.67
N PHE A 112 0.48 71.94 -0.47
CA PHE A 112 1.07 73.28 -0.45
C PHE A 112 0.99 73.92 -1.85
N ALA A 113 1.31 73.18 -2.90
CA ALA A 113 1.19 73.65 -4.27
C ALA A 113 -0.25 74.01 -4.67
N GLN A 114 -1.25 73.29 -4.17
CA GLN A 114 -2.66 73.54 -4.43
C GLN A 114 -3.10 74.86 -3.80
N LYS A 115 -2.67 75.14 -2.55
CA LYS A 115 -2.89 76.45 -1.93
C LYS A 115 -2.25 77.58 -2.72
N ILE A 116 -1.00 77.39 -3.17
CA ILE A 116 -0.33 78.35 -4.04
C ILE A 116 -1.08 78.50 -5.37
N PHE A 117 -1.54 77.41 -5.97
CA PHE A 117 -2.31 77.44 -7.20
C PHE A 117 -3.63 78.19 -7.04
N GLU A 118 -4.38 77.94 -5.95
CA GLU A 118 -5.62 78.63 -5.63
C GLU A 118 -5.39 80.13 -5.41
N GLU A 119 -4.35 80.49 -4.63
CA GLU A 119 -3.94 81.89 -4.40
C GLU A 119 -3.50 82.58 -5.69
N LYS A 120 -2.71 81.91 -6.52
CA LYS A 120 -2.25 82.42 -7.82
C LYS A 120 -3.39 82.56 -8.83
N THR A 121 -4.32 81.61 -8.85
CA THR A 121 -5.54 81.67 -9.67
C THR A 121 -6.41 82.84 -9.24
N GLU A 122 -6.60 83.05 -7.94
CA GLU A 122 -7.35 84.17 -7.40
C GLU A 122 -6.68 85.51 -7.74
N SER A 123 -5.35 85.61 -7.55
CA SER A 123 -4.55 86.78 -7.92
C SER A 123 -4.64 87.10 -9.40
N HIS A 124 -4.49 86.09 -10.26
CA HIS A 124 -4.61 86.22 -11.71
C HIS A 124 -6.03 86.61 -12.14
N TYR A 125 -7.06 86.05 -11.51
CA TYR A 125 -8.45 86.40 -11.78
C TYR A 125 -8.77 87.84 -11.37
N LYS A 126 -8.29 88.28 -10.19
CA LYS A 126 -8.38 89.68 -9.75
C LYS A 126 -7.65 90.60 -10.72
N PHE A 127 -6.47 90.21 -11.20
CA PHE A 127 -5.74 90.95 -12.23
C PHE A 127 -6.59 91.10 -13.50
N LEU A 128 -7.10 90.01 -14.09
CA LEU A 128 -7.91 90.10 -15.32
C LEU A 128 -9.17 90.97 -15.20
N ARG A 129 -9.76 91.06 -14.00
CA ARG A 129 -11.06 91.73 -13.79
C ARG A 129 -10.97 93.14 -13.23
N LEU A 130 -9.92 93.45 -12.45
CA LEU A 130 -9.74 94.73 -11.76
C LEU A 130 -8.62 95.56 -12.36
N TYR A 131 -7.78 94.99 -13.23
CA TYR A 131 -6.68 95.71 -13.83
C TYR A 131 -7.16 96.63 -14.94
N ASP A 132 -6.95 97.93 -14.73
CA ASP A 132 -7.10 98.95 -15.75
C ASP A 132 -5.71 99.25 -16.36
N PRO A 133 -5.47 98.96 -17.64
CA PRO A 133 -4.18 99.21 -18.29
C PRO A 133 -3.85 100.71 -18.40
N ILE A 134 -4.83 101.60 -18.19
CA ILE A 134 -4.69 103.06 -18.23
C ILE A 134 -4.23 103.59 -16.87
N LEU A 135 -4.58 102.93 -15.76
CA LEU A 135 -4.31 103.43 -14.40
C LEU A 135 -2.81 103.70 -14.13
N PRO A 136 -1.85 102.84 -14.53
CA PRO A 136 -0.41 103.13 -14.36
C PRO A 136 0.04 104.39 -15.09
N PHE A 137 -0.61 104.77 -16.21
CA PHE A 137 -0.32 106.02 -16.93
C PHE A 137 -0.91 107.25 -16.24
N LEU A 138 -1.93 107.07 -15.38
CA LEU A 138 -2.55 108.14 -14.60
C LEU A 138 -1.87 108.34 -13.24
N SER A 139 -1.19 107.31 -12.71
CA SER A 139 -0.53 107.35 -11.40
C SER A 139 0.99 107.53 -11.44
N SER A 140 1.63 107.39 -12.61
CA SER A 140 3.09 107.51 -12.76
C SER A 140 3.52 108.94 -13.11
N GLU A 141 4.67 109.36 -12.60
CA GLU A 141 5.25 110.68 -12.89
C GLU A 141 5.74 110.83 -14.35
N ASP A 142 6.01 109.71 -15.03
CA ASP A 142 6.42 109.68 -16.44
C ASP A 142 6.02 108.37 -17.17
N ALA A 143 6.02 108.43 -18.51
CA ALA A 143 5.62 107.30 -19.36
C ALA A 143 6.56 106.09 -19.25
N THR A 144 7.86 106.31 -19.00
CA THR A 144 8.84 105.22 -18.85
C THR A 144 8.53 104.41 -17.60
N SER A 145 8.17 105.09 -16.51
CA SER A 145 7.75 104.47 -15.25
C SER A 145 6.43 103.70 -15.41
N ALA A 146 5.46 104.26 -16.13
CA ALA A 146 4.19 103.57 -16.44
C ALA A 146 4.37 102.31 -17.30
N PHE A 147 5.18 102.39 -18.38
CA PHE A 147 5.48 101.24 -19.24
C PHE A 147 6.27 100.16 -18.51
N ARG A 148 7.19 100.56 -17.63
CA ARG A 148 7.96 99.62 -16.79
C ARG A 148 7.03 98.89 -15.81
N GLU A 149 6.09 99.59 -15.19
CA GLU A 149 5.10 98.99 -14.29
C GLU A 149 4.18 97.99 -15.04
N LEU A 150 3.66 98.39 -16.21
CA LEU A 150 2.87 97.50 -17.09
C LEU A 150 3.67 96.24 -17.47
N ALA A 151 4.94 96.38 -17.87
CA ALA A 151 5.79 95.26 -18.24
C ALA A 151 6.08 94.32 -17.06
N PHE A 152 6.33 94.86 -15.86
CA PHE A 152 6.53 94.04 -14.66
C PHE A 152 5.27 93.27 -14.25
N ARG A 153 4.09 93.91 -14.32
CA ARG A 153 2.80 93.27 -14.02
C ARG A 153 2.45 92.18 -15.03
N GLN A 154 2.64 92.44 -16.33
CA GLN A 154 2.45 91.42 -17.38
C GLN A 154 3.39 90.24 -17.20
N ARG A 155 4.65 90.50 -16.83
CA ARG A 155 5.62 89.44 -16.55
C ARG A 155 5.22 88.61 -15.33
N ALA A 156 4.74 89.26 -14.26
CA ALA A 156 4.23 88.56 -13.09
C ALA A 156 3.03 87.66 -13.42
N ALA A 157 2.06 88.16 -14.19
CA ALA A 157 0.90 87.37 -14.63
C ALA A 157 1.30 86.17 -15.51
N ASN A 158 2.28 86.35 -16.41
CA ASN A 158 2.80 85.26 -17.23
C ASN A 158 3.56 84.21 -16.41
N GLU A 159 4.31 84.61 -15.39
CA GLU A 159 4.97 83.67 -14.48
C GLU A 159 3.97 82.92 -13.59
N ASP A 160 2.87 83.56 -13.20
CA ASP A 160 1.76 82.90 -12.50
C ASP A 160 1.10 81.82 -13.38
N ILE A 161 0.86 82.09 -14.68
CA ILE A 161 0.33 81.10 -15.64
C ILE A 161 1.25 79.89 -15.77
N LYS A 162 2.55 80.08 -15.98
CA LYS A 162 3.51 78.97 -16.09
C LYS A 162 3.54 78.11 -14.84
N THR A 163 3.44 78.76 -13.68
CA THR A 163 3.41 78.07 -12.38
C THR A 163 2.12 77.25 -12.25
N MET A 164 0.98 77.80 -12.67
CA MET A 164 -0.31 77.08 -12.72
C MET A 164 -0.27 75.88 -13.68
N GLU A 165 0.27 76.03 -14.89
CA GLU A 165 0.40 74.94 -15.87
C GLU A 165 1.27 73.79 -15.35
N LYS A 166 2.38 74.13 -14.69
CA LYS A 166 3.27 73.14 -14.07
C LYS A 166 2.53 72.32 -13.00
N TYR A 167 1.85 72.99 -12.06
CA TYR A 167 1.13 72.30 -11.00
C TYR A 167 -0.08 71.51 -11.51
N ALA A 168 -0.79 72.02 -12.53
CA ALA A 168 -1.86 71.27 -13.18
C ALA A 168 -1.33 69.98 -13.84
N GLY A 169 -0.19 70.05 -14.52
CA GLY A 169 0.48 68.87 -15.10
C GLY A 169 0.90 67.84 -14.05
N ASP A 170 1.47 68.31 -12.93
CA ASP A 170 1.88 67.44 -11.82
C ASP A 170 0.67 66.74 -11.15
N LEU A 171 -0.46 67.43 -10.98
CA LEU A 171 -1.71 66.86 -10.44
C LEU A 171 -2.31 65.79 -11.34
N VAL A 172 -2.33 66.01 -12.67
CA VAL A 172 -2.82 65.00 -13.63
C VAL A 172 -1.95 63.75 -13.59
N LYS A 173 -0.63 63.92 -13.61
CA LYS A 173 0.32 62.82 -13.55
C LYS A 173 0.20 62.01 -12.26
N LEU A 174 0.00 62.68 -11.12
CA LEU A 174 -0.23 62.02 -9.83
C LEU A 174 -1.49 61.16 -9.84
N LYS A 175 -2.58 61.65 -10.44
CA LYS A 175 -3.84 60.91 -10.57
C LYS A 175 -3.67 59.65 -11.42
N GLU A 176 -2.97 59.74 -12.55
CA GLU A 176 -2.68 58.60 -13.42
C GLU A 176 -1.80 57.55 -12.72
N ASP A 177 -0.76 57.99 -11.98
CA ASP A 177 0.10 57.11 -11.20
C ASP A 177 -0.68 56.36 -10.10
N LYS A 178 -1.63 57.02 -9.41
CA LYS A 178 -2.52 56.39 -8.42
C LYS A 178 -3.42 55.32 -9.03
N GLU A 179 -4.04 55.61 -10.18
CA GLU A 179 -4.95 54.68 -10.83
C GLU A 179 -4.20 53.43 -11.33
N SER A 180 -3.01 53.61 -11.89
CA SER A 180 -2.14 52.52 -12.34
C SER A 180 -1.62 51.65 -11.19
N LEU A 181 -1.30 52.26 -10.04
CA LEU A 181 -0.91 51.58 -8.81
C LEU A 181 -2.03 50.66 -8.29
N THR A 182 -3.28 51.15 -8.22
CA THR A 182 -4.43 50.36 -7.77
C THR A 182 -4.71 49.18 -8.69
N LYS A 183 -4.75 49.41 -10.01
CA LYS A 183 -4.96 48.34 -11.01
C LYS A 183 -3.87 47.26 -10.94
N SER A 184 -2.62 47.67 -10.70
CA SER A 184 -1.50 46.73 -10.55
C SER A 184 -1.60 45.89 -9.27
N LYS A 185 -2.02 46.48 -8.14
CA LYS A 185 -2.26 45.75 -6.88
C LYS A 185 -3.37 44.69 -7.04
N GLU A 186 -4.47 45.04 -7.70
CA GLU A 186 -5.61 44.14 -7.91
C GLU A 186 -5.27 42.95 -8.83
N SER A 187 -4.59 43.21 -9.96
CA SER A 187 -4.20 42.16 -10.90
C SER A 187 -3.23 41.14 -10.27
N LEU A 188 -2.30 41.63 -9.45
CA LEU A 188 -1.31 40.81 -8.75
C LEU A 188 -1.97 39.87 -7.72
N ALA A 189 -2.94 40.38 -6.97
CA ALA A 189 -3.73 39.58 -6.03
C ALA A 189 -4.56 38.50 -6.75
N GLY A 190 -5.15 38.83 -7.90
CA GLY A 190 -5.90 37.88 -8.73
C GLY A 190 -5.04 36.76 -9.32
N LEU A 191 -3.83 37.07 -9.79
CA LEU A 191 -2.86 36.09 -10.29
C LEU A 191 -2.38 35.15 -9.17
N LYS A 192 -2.03 35.69 -7.99
CA LYS A 192 -1.63 34.86 -6.83
C LYS A 192 -2.71 33.85 -6.47
N LYS A 193 -3.98 34.29 -6.44
CA LYS A 193 -5.11 33.43 -6.12
C LYS A 193 -5.28 32.29 -7.14
N LYS A 194 -5.29 32.60 -8.44
CA LYS A 194 -5.48 31.58 -9.50
C LYS A 194 -4.39 30.49 -9.50
N VAL A 195 -3.13 30.88 -9.29
CA VAL A 195 -2.02 29.91 -9.28
C VAL A 195 -2.05 29.07 -7.99
N GLY A 196 -2.36 29.69 -6.85
CA GLY A 196 -2.55 28.97 -5.58
C GLY A 196 -3.71 27.97 -5.63
N ASP A 197 -4.86 28.36 -6.18
CA ASP A 197 -6.03 27.49 -6.32
C ASP A 197 -5.73 26.27 -7.20
N ARG A 198 -5.00 26.46 -8.31
CA ARG A 198 -4.59 25.36 -9.19
C ARG A 198 -3.57 24.42 -8.54
N ALA A 199 -2.63 24.94 -7.76
CA ALA A 199 -1.68 24.14 -7.00
C ALA A 199 -2.37 23.30 -5.91
N ASN A 200 -3.35 23.89 -5.20
CA ASN A 200 -4.12 23.21 -4.17
C ASN A 200 -5.02 22.11 -4.76
N PHE A 201 -5.68 22.38 -5.88
CA PHE A 201 -6.48 21.39 -6.60
C PHE A 201 -5.62 20.18 -7.01
N LEU A 202 -4.47 20.44 -7.66
CA LEU A 202 -3.58 19.37 -8.12
C LEU A 202 -2.96 18.59 -6.95
N ALA A 203 -2.64 19.25 -5.83
CA ALA A 203 -2.20 18.58 -4.60
C ALA A 203 -3.26 17.64 -4.03
N GLY A 204 -4.54 18.04 -4.06
CA GLY A 204 -5.66 17.20 -3.65
C GLY A 204 -5.83 15.97 -4.54
N GLU A 205 -5.72 16.11 -5.86
CA GLU A 205 -5.80 14.99 -6.80
C GLU A 205 -4.62 14.02 -6.64
N VAL A 206 -3.39 14.53 -6.46
CA VAL A 206 -2.21 13.71 -6.16
C VAL A 206 -2.42 12.91 -4.88
N ALA A 207 -2.90 13.53 -3.79
CA ALA A 207 -3.14 12.86 -2.52
C ALA A 207 -4.22 11.76 -2.62
N LYS A 208 -5.30 12.01 -3.38
CA LYS A 208 -6.33 10.99 -3.66
C LYS A 208 -5.74 9.80 -4.42
N THR A 209 -4.94 10.05 -5.46
CA THR A 209 -4.28 8.98 -6.23
C THR A 209 -3.29 8.21 -5.36
N GLU A 210 -2.52 8.86 -4.48
CA GLU A 210 -1.62 8.20 -3.53
C GLU A 210 -2.38 7.32 -2.53
N SER A 211 -3.49 7.81 -1.98
CA SER A 211 -4.35 7.03 -1.08
C SER A 211 -4.96 5.83 -1.79
N TYR A 212 -5.37 5.98 -3.05
CA TYR A 212 -5.92 4.89 -3.85
C TYR A 212 -4.85 3.85 -4.22
N LEU A 213 -3.66 4.28 -4.66
CA LEU A 213 -2.52 3.40 -4.90
C LEU A 213 -2.11 2.65 -3.62
N ALA A 214 -2.06 3.33 -2.47
CA ALA A 214 -1.79 2.69 -1.19
C ALA A 214 -2.84 1.62 -0.83
N SER A 215 -4.13 1.89 -1.11
CA SER A 215 -5.20 0.90 -0.91
C SER A 215 -5.08 -0.31 -1.84
N LEU A 216 -4.72 -0.08 -3.12
CA LEU A 216 -4.50 -1.14 -4.09
C LEU A 216 -3.26 -1.98 -3.74
N THR A 217 -2.17 -1.35 -3.31
CA THR A 217 -0.97 -2.05 -2.84
C THR A 217 -1.24 -2.82 -1.55
N ALA A 218 -1.96 -2.26 -0.58
CA ALA A 218 -2.37 -2.98 0.62
C ALA A 218 -3.25 -4.19 0.30
N LYS A 219 -4.17 -4.05 -0.67
CA LYS A 219 -5.01 -5.16 -1.16
C LYS A 219 -4.20 -6.19 -1.96
N GLN A 220 -3.19 -5.77 -2.71
CA GLN A 220 -2.24 -6.66 -3.36
C GLN A 220 -1.45 -7.45 -2.32
N GLU A 221 -0.96 -6.79 -1.27
CA GLU A 221 -0.28 -7.43 -0.14
C GLU A 221 -1.20 -8.36 0.63
N GLU A 222 -2.48 -8.02 0.80
CA GLU A 222 -3.50 -8.87 1.41
C GLU A 222 -3.78 -10.11 0.56
N LEU A 223 -3.91 -9.98 -0.76
CA LEU A 223 -4.12 -11.12 -1.67
C LEU A 223 -2.86 -11.98 -1.81
N LEU A 224 -1.67 -11.38 -1.77
CA LEU A 224 -0.40 -12.09 -1.64
C LEU A 224 -0.28 -12.77 -0.28
N ALA A 225 -0.81 -12.16 0.78
CA ALA A 225 -0.92 -12.74 2.11
C ALA A 225 -2.01 -13.81 2.21
N LEU A 226 -3.04 -13.80 1.35
CA LEU A 226 -4.01 -14.89 1.19
C LEU A 226 -3.40 -16.04 0.37
N LYS A 227 -2.56 -15.73 -0.62
CA LYS A 227 -1.76 -16.72 -1.35
C LYS A 227 -0.65 -17.34 -0.48
N ALA A 228 -0.04 -16.54 0.39
CA ALA A 228 0.95 -16.98 1.38
C ALA A 228 0.30 -17.60 2.62
N GLY A 229 -0.88 -17.14 3.01
CA GLY A 229 -1.61 -17.40 4.24
C GLY A 229 -2.88 -18.20 4.08
N GLY A 230 -3.15 -18.76 2.89
CA GLY A 230 -4.14 -19.83 2.66
C GLY A 230 -3.83 -21.14 3.41
N PHE A 231 -2.96 -21.07 4.41
CA PHE A 231 -2.61 -22.13 5.34
C PHE A 231 -2.49 -21.55 6.75
N GLN A 232 -3.60 -21.04 7.29
CA GLN A 232 -3.81 -21.03 8.74
C GLN A 232 -4.26 -22.44 9.13
N THR A 233 -3.33 -23.28 9.58
CA THR A 233 -3.66 -24.60 10.13
C THR A 233 -3.51 -24.58 11.64
N SER A 234 -4.61 -24.87 12.32
CA SER A 234 -4.58 -25.31 13.72
C SER A 234 -3.90 -26.67 13.79
N VAL A 235 -3.04 -26.88 14.80
CA VAL A 235 -2.39 -28.19 15.05
C VAL A 235 -3.44 -29.27 15.36
N GLY A 236 -4.63 -28.87 15.84
CA GLY A 236 -5.72 -29.77 16.20
C GLY A 236 -6.54 -30.34 15.03
N ASP A 237 -6.53 -29.70 13.86
CA ASP A 237 -7.48 -30.03 12.77
C ASP A 237 -6.86 -30.64 11.51
N THR A 238 -5.55 -30.56 11.37
CA THR A 238 -4.83 -31.27 10.31
C THR A 238 -4.17 -32.51 10.87
N PRO A 239 -4.29 -33.67 10.21
CA PRO A 239 -3.61 -34.87 10.66
C PRO A 239 -2.14 -34.56 10.88
N ALA A 240 -1.57 -35.01 11.99
CA ALA A 240 -0.13 -34.94 12.26
C ALA A 240 0.70 -35.79 11.27
N THR A 241 0.10 -36.23 10.16
CA THR A 241 0.75 -37.04 9.15
C THR A 241 1.60 -36.14 8.27
N LEU A 242 2.87 -36.52 8.19
CA LEU A 242 3.81 -35.95 7.24
C LEU A 242 3.23 -36.11 5.83
N GLU A 243 2.93 -34.99 5.18
CA GLU A 243 2.46 -34.99 3.80
C GLU A 243 3.48 -35.75 2.92
N PRO A 244 3.05 -36.76 2.15
CA PRO A 244 3.95 -37.50 1.27
C PRO A 244 4.73 -36.58 0.34
N CYS A 245 5.99 -36.93 0.07
CA CYS A 245 6.88 -36.23 -0.85
C CYS A 245 7.17 -34.75 -0.49
N SER A 246 6.84 -34.29 0.72
CA SER A 246 7.07 -32.91 1.17
C SER A 246 8.29 -32.76 2.09
N GLY A 247 8.92 -33.87 2.47
CA GLY A 247 10.07 -33.90 3.37
C GLY A 247 11.41 -33.84 2.63
N PRO A 248 12.47 -33.38 3.31
CA PRO A 248 13.82 -33.32 2.74
C PRO A 248 14.43 -34.71 2.55
N PRO A 249 15.51 -34.85 1.77
CA PRO A 249 16.22 -36.12 1.63
C PRO A 249 16.58 -36.74 2.99
N GLY A 250 16.30 -38.03 3.14
CA GLY A 250 16.51 -38.77 4.41
C GLY A 250 15.38 -38.67 5.43
N SER A 251 14.31 -37.90 5.17
CA SER A 251 13.11 -37.90 6.00
C SER A 251 12.12 -39.01 5.62
N PRO A 252 11.23 -39.45 6.54
CA PRO A 252 10.24 -40.50 6.26
C PRO A 252 9.25 -40.18 5.14
N ASN A 253 9.06 -38.90 4.82
CA ASN A 253 8.15 -38.40 3.78
C ASN A 253 8.89 -37.82 2.58
N PHE A 254 10.14 -38.23 2.35
CA PHE A 254 10.88 -37.96 1.13
C PHE A 254 10.42 -38.89 -0.01
N CYS A 255 10.35 -38.33 -1.22
CA CYS A 255 10.19 -39.11 -2.45
C CYS A 255 11.27 -38.66 -3.45
N ASP A 256 11.98 -39.63 -4.03
CA ASP A 256 12.92 -39.33 -5.12
C ASP A 256 12.12 -38.94 -6.38
N PRO A 257 12.39 -37.78 -6.99
CA PRO A 257 11.69 -37.35 -8.20
C PRO A 257 12.07 -38.13 -9.47
N GLY A 258 13.11 -38.98 -9.43
CA GLY A 258 13.54 -39.82 -10.56
C GLY A 258 14.39 -39.11 -11.61
N PHE A 259 14.72 -37.84 -11.41
CA PHE A 259 15.62 -37.06 -12.27
C PHE A 259 16.69 -36.34 -11.45
N LYS A 260 17.80 -35.95 -12.11
CA LYS A 260 18.92 -35.21 -11.52
C LYS A 260 19.54 -34.25 -12.56
N PRO A 261 20.08 -33.08 -12.15
CA PRO A 261 19.96 -32.53 -10.80
C PRO A 261 18.51 -32.14 -10.52
N ALA A 262 18.09 -32.30 -9.27
CA ALA A 262 16.75 -31.93 -8.83
C ALA A 262 16.83 -30.93 -7.67
N PHE A 263 16.01 -29.90 -7.71
CA PHE A 263 16.01 -28.82 -6.72
C PHE A 263 14.65 -28.71 -6.06
N ALA A 264 14.57 -28.52 -4.75
CA ALA A 264 13.31 -28.28 -4.07
C ALA A 264 13.44 -27.17 -3.03
N ALA A 265 12.43 -26.31 -2.96
CA ALA A 265 12.39 -25.21 -2.02
C ALA A 265 11.62 -25.62 -0.76
N PHE A 266 12.26 -25.46 0.39
CA PHE A 266 11.72 -25.83 1.70
C PHE A 266 11.59 -24.58 2.56
N SER A 267 10.39 -24.35 3.11
CA SER A 267 10.19 -23.27 4.08
C SER A 267 10.43 -23.77 5.50
N PHE A 268 11.00 -22.90 6.33
CA PHE A 268 11.04 -23.08 7.77
C PHE A 268 9.87 -22.35 8.44
N GLY A 269 8.98 -23.14 9.03
CA GLY A 269 7.79 -22.65 9.73
C GLY A 269 6.67 -22.11 8.82
N ALA A 270 5.46 -22.18 9.36
CA ALA A 270 4.22 -21.55 8.89
C ALA A 270 3.24 -21.53 10.09
N PRO A 271 2.36 -20.51 10.26
CA PRO A 271 2.12 -19.34 9.41
C PRO A 271 2.96 -18.10 9.79
N HIS A 272 2.40 -17.11 10.51
CA HIS A 272 2.93 -15.74 10.62
C HIS A 272 4.20 -15.56 11.48
N ARG A 273 4.62 -16.59 12.24
CA ARG A 273 5.88 -16.60 13.03
C ARG A 273 6.00 -15.50 14.11
N THR A 274 4.89 -14.94 14.57
CA THR A 274 4.87 -13.86 15.59
C THR A 274 4.34 -14.38 16.92
N GLY A 275 5.00 -14.02 18.02
CA GLY A 275 4.62 -14.47 19.36
C GLY A 275 4.91 -15.95 19.58
N LEU A 276 4.05 -16.66 20.32
CA LEU A 276 4.34 -18.04 20.75
C LEU A 276 4.26 -19.03 19.58
N SER A 277 5.35 -19.78 19.36
CA SER A 277 5.30 -21.00 18.54
C SER A 277 4.75 -22.15 19.38
N GLN A 278 3.68 -22.81 18.93
CA GLN A 278 3.06 -23.92 19.65
C GLN A 278 4.00 -25.12 19.73
N TYR A 279 4.59 -25.54 18.60
CA TYR A 279 5.58 -26.61 18.60
C TYR A 279 6.89 -26.20 19.28
N GLY A 280 7.27 -24.92 19.21
CA GLY A 280 8.45 -24.42 19.90
C GLY A 280 8.25 -24.44 21.42
N ALA A 281 7.08 -24.02 21.90
CA ALA A 281 6.68 -24.14 23.31
C ALA A 281 6.67 -25.62 23.75
N TYR A 282 6.18 -26.53 22.90
CA TYR A 282 6.23 -27.96 23.18
C TYR A 282 7.68 -28.47 23.31
N GLY A 283 8.57 -28.08 22.40
CA GLY A 283 9.99 -28.42 22.48
C GLY A 283 10.66 -27.87 23.74
N ARG A 284 10.33 -26.63 24.13
CA ARG A 284 10.81 -26.02 25.39
C ARG A 284 10.31 -26.75 26.63
N SER A 285 9.04 -27.14 26.65
CA SER A 285 8.43 -27.95 27.71
C SER A 285 9.13 -29.30 27.83
N LYS A 286 9.41 -29.99 26.71
CA LYS A 286 10.17 -31.26 26.69
C LYS A 286 11.61 -31.10 27.19
N LYS A 287 12.15 -29.89 27.13
CA LYS A 287 13.46 -29.53 27.71
C LYS A 287 13.38 -29.07 29.17
N GLY A 288 12.20 -29.19 29.80
CA GLY A 288 11.99 -28.91 31.21
C GLY A 288 11.71 -27.45 31.55
N GLN A 289 11.45 -26.59 30.56
CA GLN A 289 11.06 -25.19 30.84
C GLN A 289 9.62 -25.12 31.37
N SER A 290 9.42 -24.32 32.43
CA SER A 290 8.08 -24.04 32.96
C SER A 290 7.28 -23.13 32.03
N ALA A 291 5.96 -23.10 32.24
CA ALA A 291 5.07 -22.21 31.50
C ALA A 291 5.51 -20.73 31.59
N GLU A 292 5.97 -20.27 32.75
CA GLU A 292 6.47 -18.92 32.94
C GLU A 292 7.71 -18.64 32.09
N SER A 293 8.67 -19.57 32.08
CA SER A 293 9.88 -19.45 31.26
C SER A 293 9.54 -19.42 29.77
N ILE A 294 8.62 -20.29 29.33
CA ILE A 294 8.12 -20.31 27.95
C ILE A 294 7.46 -18.98 27.58
N LEU A 295 6.53 -18.49 28.41
CA LEU A 295 5.83 -17.23 28.17
C LEU A 295 6.81 -16.05 28.12
N SER A 296 7.75 -15.97 29.07
CA SER A 296 8.74 -14.91 29.12
C SER A 296 9.66 -14.89 27.90
N ALA A 297 9.98 -16.06 27.34
CA ALA A 297 10.79 -16.17 26.13
C ALA A 297 10.06 -15.60 24.91
N TYR A 298 8.80 -15.98 24.69
CA TYR A 298 8.03 -15.56 23.51
C TYR A 298 7.46 -14.15 23.60
N TYR A 299 7.16 -13.69 24.81
CA TYR A 299 6.48 -12.43 25.08
C TYR A 299 7.37 -11.48 25.89
N ASN A 300 8.60 -11.28 25.40
CA ASN A 300 9.55 -10.39 26.04
C ASN A 300 8.96 -8.97 26.20
N GLY A 301 9.09 -8.41 27.41
CA GLY A 301 8.52 -7.12 27.77
C GLY A 301 7.06 -7.15 28.22
N ALA A 302 6.45 -8.34 28.37
CA ALA A 302 5.17 -8.51 29.06
C ALA A 302 5.36 -9.10 30.46
N GLU A 303 4.44 -8.76 31.36
CA GLU A 303 4.44 -9.21 32.75
C GLU A 303 3.34 -10.26 32.96
N LEU A 304 3.69 -11.38 33.57
CA LEU A 304 2.73 -12.42 33.93
C LEU A 304 2.02 -12.07 35.24
N ASN A 305 0.74 -11.68 35.15
CA ASN A 305 -0.13 -11.48 36.30
C ASN A 305 -0.91 -12.77 36.58
N LYS A 306 -0.67 -13.41 37.74
CA LYS A 306 -1.32 -14.67 38.14
C LYS A 306 -2.68 -14.50 38.84
N GLY A 307 -3.13 -13.27 39.05
CA GLY A 307 -4.39 -12.92 39.70
C GLY A 307 -5.16 -11.84 38.93
N TYR A 308 -5.04 -11.82 37.60
CA TYR A 308 -5.70 -10.81 36.78
C TYR A 308 -7.24 -11.01 36.83
N PRO A 309 -8.03 -9.94 37.03
CA PRO A 309 -9.48 -10.04 37.02
C PRO A 309 -10.01 -10.52 35.66
N VAL A 310 -10.65 -11.68 35.63
CA VAL A 310 -11.26 -12.23 34.41
C VAL A 310 -12.78 -12.13 34.46
N PRO A 311 -13.45 -11.81 33.33
CA PRO A 311 -14.90 -11.74 33.28
C PRO A 311 -15.52 -13.14 33.41
N SER A 312 -16.76 -13.21 33.92
CA SER A 312 -17.50 -14.48 33.98
C SER A 312 -17.84 -15.02 32.58
N THR A 313 -18.03 -14.12 31.61
CA THR A 313 -18.43 -14.44 30.23
C THR A 313 -17.65 -13.63 29.22
N ILE A 314 -17.50 -14.16 28.01
CA ILE A 314 -16.95 -13.46 26.85
C ILE A 314 -17.92 -13.56 25.67
N GLY A 315 -17.97 -12.53 24.83
CA GLY A 315 -18.73 -12.59 23.58
C GLY A 315 -17.97 -13.39 22.53
N VAL A 316 -18.63 -14.34 21.87
CA VAL A 316 -18.09 -15.05 20.70
C VAL A 316 -19.08 -14.89 19.55
N SER A 317 -18.60 -14.35 18.43
CA SER A 317 -19.42 -14.12 17.25
C SER A 317 -20.04 -15.43 16.75
N GLY A 318 -21.35 -15.44 16.55
CA GLY A 318 -22.11 -16.64 16.15
C GLY A 318 -22.52 -17.58 17.30
N TYR A 319 -21.96 -17.42 18.51
CA TYR A 319 -22.26 -18.26 19.68
C TYR A 319 -22.84 -17.49 20.88
N GLY A 320 -22.84 -16.15 20.83
CA GLY A 320 -23.34 -15.30 21.91
C GLY A 320 -22.34 -15.15 23.05
N ARG A 321 -22.83 -14.81 24.26
CA ARG A 321 -21.97 -14.73 25.45
C ARG A 321 -21.89 -16.09 26.14
N ILE A 322 -20.68 -16.60 26.30
CA ILE A 322 -20.41 -17.91 26.91
C ILE A 322 -19.46 -17.78 28.11
N ALA A 323 -19.43 -18.79 28.99
CA ALA A 323 -18.52 -18.80 30.13
C ALA A 323 -17.05 -18.69 29.67
N PHE A 324 -16.28 -17.78 30.23
CA PHE A 324 -14.94 -17.50 29.71
C PHE A 324 -13.95 -18.65 29.99
N GLU A 325 -13.76 -19.00 31.26
CA GLU A 325 -12.80 -20.05 31.65
C GLU A 325 -13.33 -21.47 31.38
N GLU A 326 -14.60 -21.74 31.73
CA GLU A 326 -15.17 -23.10 31.68
C GLU A 326 -15.82 -23.46 30.34
N ASN A 327 -15.78 -22.56 29.34
CA ASN A 327 -16.30 -22.83 28.01
C ASN A 327 -15.36 -22.31 26.92
N TYR A 328 -15.16 -20.99 26.79
CA TYR A 328 -14.32 -20.44 25.72
C TYR A 328 -12.89 -21.00 25.73
N LEU A 329 -12.21 -20.97 26.88
CA LEU A 329 -10.84 -21.52 27.02
C LEU A 329 -10.77 -23.04 26.79
N LEU A 330 -11.80 -23.78 27.20
CA LEU A 330 -11.90 -25.22 26.94
C LEU A 330 -12.24 -25.53 25.47
N GLY A 331 -12.83 -24.59 24.75
CA GLY A 331 -13.15 -24.70 23.33
C GLY A 331 -11.99 -24.35 22.39
N ILE A 332 -10.83 -23.95 22.91
CA ILE A 332 -9.64 -23.64 22.08
C ILE A 332 -9.06 -24.93 21.50
N TYR A 333 -9.26 -25.11 20.18
CA TYR A 333 -8.92 -26.35 19.49
C TYR A 333 -7.53 -26.34 18.82
N GLU A 334 -6.61 -25.55 19.36
CA GLU A 334 -5.33 -25.24 18.71
C GLU A 334 -4.25 -26.31 18.85
N VAL A 335 -4.04 -26.88 20.05
CA VAL A 335 -2.99 -27.87 20.34
C VAL A 335 -3.58 -29.20 20.86
N PRO A 336 -3.00 -30.36 20.56
CA PRO A 336 -3.54 -31.66 20.99
C PRO A 336 -3.32 -31.91 22.49
N GLU A 337 -4.31 -32.51 23.15
CA GLU A 337 -4.26 -32.81 24.59
C GLU A 337 -3.15 -33.81 24.93
N SER A 338 -2.84 -34.72 24.00
CA SER A 338 -1.80 -35.75 24.15
C SER A 338 -0.40 -35.17 24.36
N TRP A 339 -0.14 -33.90 24.04
CA TRP A 339 1.13 -33.26 24.39
C TRP A 339 1.36 -33.24 25.89
N GLY A 340 0.30 -33.09 26.71
CA GLY A 340 0.42 -33.07 28.17
C GLY A 340 1.06 -34.35 28.72
N ASP A 341 0.69 -35.50 28.16
CA ASP A 341 1.22 -36.82 28.56
C ASP A 341 2.61 -37.12 27.98
N ASN A 342 3.07 -36.32 27.01
CA ASN A 342 4.35 -36.49 26.31
C ASN A 342 5.39 -35.42 26.68
N GLY A 343 5.32 -34.90 27.91
CA GLY A 343 6.25 -33.89 28.43
C GLY A 343 5.95 -32.44 27.98
N GLY A 344 4.76 -32.22 27.42
CA GLY A 344 4.28 -30.94 26.90
C GLY A 344 3.31 -30.19 27.81
N PHE A 345 3.13 -30.60 29.06
CA PHE A 345 2.12 -30.00 29.95
C PHE A 345 2.36 -28.50 30.21
N GLU A 346 3.62 -28.08 30.33
CA GLU A 346 3.97 -26.66 30.49
C GLU A 346 3.71 -25.86 29.21
N ALA A 347 3.79 -26.49 28.04
CA ALA A 347 3.38 -25.87 26.78
C ALA A 347 1.86 -25.67 26.70
N LEU A 348 1.07 -26.63 27.18
CA LEU A 348 -0.39 -26.49 27.27
C LEU A 348 -0.78 -25.33 28.20
N LYS A 349 -0.10 -25.20 29.35
CA LYS A 349 -0.26 -24.06 30.26
C LYS A 349 0.08 -22.74 29.59
N ALA A 350 1.24 -22.65 28.93
CA ALA A 350 1.64 -21.42 28.22
C ALA A 350 0.65 -21.06 27.10
N GLN A 351 0.17 -22.04 26.34
CA GLN A 351 -0.85 -21.84 25.31
C GLN A 351 -2.18 -21.33 25.91
N ALA A 352 -2.63 -21.90 27.03
CA ALA A 352 -3.85 -21.44 27.72
C ALA A 352 -3.73 -19.99 28.19
N VAL A 353 -2.58 -19.60 28.75
CA VAL A 353 -2.31 -18.20 29.15
C VAL A 353 -2.28 -17.26 27.94
N ALA A 354 -1.65 -17.67 26.84
CA ALA A 354 -1.63 -16.90 25.60
C ALA A 354 -3.03 -16.73 24.98
N ALA A 355 -3.86 -17.78 24.97
CA ALA A 355 -5.24 -17.69 24.50
C ALA A 355 -6.08 -16.76 25.39
N ARG A 356 -5.95 -16.89 26.72
CA ARG A 356 -6.66 -16.04 27.69
C ARG A 356 -6.30 -14.56 27.52
N SER A 357 -5.02 -14.26 27.41
CA SER A 357 -4.53 -12.88 27.32
C SER A 357 -4.95 -12.22 26.00
N TYR A 358 -4.86 -12.94 24.89
CA TYR A 358 -5.32 -12.47 23.59
C TYR A 358 -6.81 -12.16 23.60
N ALA A 359 -7.64 -13.09 24.09
CA ALA A 359 -9.09 -12.91 24.14
C ALA A 359 -9.50 -11.70 24.99
N LEU A 360 -8.84 -11.48 26.14
CA LEU A 360 -9.07 -10.29 26.96
C LEU A 360 -8.64 -9.00 26.26
N ALA A 361 -7.50 -9.01 25.58
CA ALA A 361 -7.00 -7.83 24.88
C ALA A 361 -7.94 -7.41 23.72
N VAL A 362 -8.34 -8.37 22.87
CA VAL A 362 -9.16 -8.05 21.68
C VAL A 362 -10.62 -7.73 22.00
N THR A 363 -11.12 -8.19 23.14
CA THR A 363 -12.50 -7.91 23.58
C THR A 363 -12.61 -6.75 24.56
N GLY A 364 -11.50 -6.09 24.92
CA GLY A 364 -11.51 -5.05 25.95
C GLY A 364 -11.99 -5.59 27.30
N ASN A 365 -11.38 -6.68 27.78
CA ASN A 365 -11.75 -7.42 28.99
C ASN A 365 -13.18 -7.99 28.97
N GLY A 366 -13.64 -8.49 27.81
CA GLY A 366 -14.94 -9.16 27.65
C GLY A 366 -16.12 -8.22 27.36
N GLY A 367 -15.87 -6.92 27.14
CA GLY A 367 -16.88 -5.96 26.72
C GLY A 367 -17.33 -6.15 25.26
N GLY A 368 -16.41 -6.58 24.39
CA GLY A 368 -16.65 -6.92 23.00
C GLY A 368 -16.82 -8.42 22.73
N SER A 369 -16.72 -8.79 21.45
CA SER A 369 -16.81 -10.16 20.96
C SER A 369 -15.56 -10.56 20.17
N ILE A 370 -15.22 -11.84 20.21
CA ILE A 370 -14.13 -12.44 19.43
C ILE A 370 -14.68 -13.35 18.32
N CYS A 371 -14.01 -13.43 17.16
CA CYS A 371 -14.42 -14.35 16.10
C CYS A 371 -14.02 -15.81 16.43
N PRO A 372 -14.78 -16.84 16.01
CA PRO A 372 -14.47 -18.23 16.32
C PRO A 372 -13.50 -18.88 15.31
N THR A 373 -13.15 -18.19 14.22
CA THR A 373 -12.35 -18.72 13.10
C THR A 373 -10.85 -18.71 13.41
N GLU A 374 -10.04 -19.28 12.51
CA GLU A 374 -8.57 -19.24 12.61
C GLU A 374 -8.02 -17.80 12.70
N SER A 375 -8.78 -16.80 12.24
CA SER A 375 -8.42 -15.39 12.30
C SER A 375 -8.39 -14.83 13.74
N CYS A 376 -9.17 -15.40 14.68
CA CYS A 376 -9.17 -14.98 16.09
C CYS A 376 -9.02 -16.15 17.07
N GLN A 377 -8.32 -17.21 16.65
CA GLN A 377 -7.96 -18.40 17.44
C GLN A 377 -9.12 -19.40 17.57
N VAL A 378 -8.96 -20.56 16.93
CA VAL A 378 -10.03 -21.53 16.62
C VAL A 378 -10.81 -21.94 17.86
N TYR A 379 -12.03 -21.39 18.00
CA TYR A 379 -12.98 -21.80 19.02
C TYR A 379 -13.96 -22.81 18.45
N LYS A 380 -14.13 -23.91 19.18
CA LYS A 380 -15.07 -24.98 18.87
C LYS A 380 -16.01 -25.23 20.04
N PRO A 381 -17.31 -25.46 19.79
CA PRO A 381 -18.27 -25.80 20.85
C PRO A 381 -17.99 -27.19 21.46
N GLN A 382 -17.15 -28.02 20.82
CA GLN A 382 -16.65 -29.27 21.39
C GLN A 382 -15.56 -28.97 22.42
N LEU A 383 -15.95 -28.93 23.69
CA LEU A 383 -15.04 -28.63 24.80
C LEU A 383 -14.02 -29.75 25.00
N LYS A 384 -12.75 -29.36 25.04
CA LYS A 384 -11.63 -30.25 25.41
C LYS A 384 -11.67 -30.63 26.89
N SER A 385 -11.16 -31.81 27.18
CA SER A 385 -11.09 -32.41 28.52
C SER A 385 -9.62 -32.70 28.89
N GLY A 386 -9.37 -33.76 29.66
CA GLY A 386 -8.03 -34.27 29.97
C GLY A 386 -6.98 -33.21 30.33
N LYS A 387 -5.79 -33.34 29.74
CA LYS A 387 -4.64 -32.48 30.01
C LYS A 387 -4.82 -31.03 29.59
N TRP A 388 -5.63 -30.75 28.57
CA TRP A 388 -5.93 -29.36 28.21
C TRP A 388 -6.77 -28.68 29.31
N ALA A 389 -7.85 -29.33 29.76
CA ALA A 389 -8.67 -28.79 30.83
C ALA A 389 -7.90 -28.65 32.15
N GLU A 390 -7.01 -29.59 32.47
CA GLU A 390 -6.08 -29.47 33.60
C GLU A 390 -5.19 -28.22 33.46
N ALA A 391 -4.60 -27.97 32.29
CA ALA A 391 -3.73 -26.81 32.04
C ALA A 391 -4.48 -25.47 32.10
N VAL A 392 -5.70 -25.40 31.55
CA VAL A 392 -6.58 -24.21 31.64
C VAL A 392 -6.87 -23.88 33.10
N ARG A 393 -7.28 -24.88 33.89
CA ARG A 393 -7.60 -24.69 35.31
C ARG A 393 -6.36 -24.37 36.16
N ALA A 394 -5.23 -25.02 35.89
CA ALA A 394 -3.97 -24.78 36.60
C ALA A 394 -3.42 -23.36 36.38
N THR A 395 -3.82 -22.70 35.29
CA THR A 395 -3.42 -21.33 34.94
C THR A 395 -4.56 -20.33 35.05
N ARG A 396 -5.63 -20.66 35.78
CA ARG A 396 -6.78 -19.76 35.94
C ARG A 396 -6.33 -18.41 36.49
N GLY A 397 -6.76 -17.33 35.85
CA GLY A 397 -6.38 -15.96 36.22
C GLY A 397 -4.95 -15.55 35.83
N TRP A 398 -4.19 -16.41 35.17
CA TRP A 398 -2.87 -16.06 34.62
C TRP A 398 -3.05 -15.35 33.27
N VAL A 399 -2.62 -14.10 33.21
CA VAL A 399 -2.73 -13.22 32.05
C VAL A 399 -1.40 -12.48 31.85
N LEU A 400 -0.92 -12.44 30.61
CA LEU A 400 0.18 -11.58 30.22
C LEU A 400 -0.34 -10.15 30.03
N THR A 401 0.36 -9.19 30.64
CA THR A 401 -0.03 -7.79 30.64
C THR A 401 1.09 -6.90 30.13
N LYS A 402 0.71 -5.76 29.53
CA LYS A 402 1.63 -4.70 29.10
C LYS A 402 1.03 -3.36 29.50
N GLY A 403 1.73 -2.62 30.35
CA GLY A 403 1.17 -1.38 30.93
C GLY A 403 -0.09 -1.62 31.78
N GLY A 404 -0.14 -2.75 32.50
CA GLY A 404 -1.26 -3.12 33.38
C GLY A 404 -2.51 -3.65 32.69
N SER A 405 -2.59 -3.61 31.35
CA SER A 405 -3.70 -4.16 30.57
C SER A 405 -3.30 -5.50 29.93
N ALA A 406 -4.27 -6.38 29.67
CA ALA A 406 -4.04 -7.63 28.94
C ALA A 406 -3.31 -7.39 27.61
N ALA A 407 -2.26 -8.18 27.33
CA ALA A 407 -1.44 -8.06 26.14
C ALA A 407 -2.00 -8.90 24.98
N THR A 408 -1.89 -8.39 23.75
CA THR A 408 -2.28 -9.12 22.53
C THR A 408 -1.26 -10.21 22.18
N THR A 409 -1.45 -11.39 22.76
CA THR A 409 -0.52 -12.53 22.65
C THR A 409 -0.84 -13.41 21.42
N TYR A 410 -0.26 -13.05 20.28
CA TYR A 410 -0.34 -13.86 19.06
C TYR A 410 0.41 -15.18 19.22
N TYR A 411 -0.10 -16.24 18.61
CA TYR A 411 0.58 -17.52 18.53
C TYR A 411 0.30 -18.21 17.21
N ALA A 412 1.22 -19.07 16.79
CA ALA A 412 1.21 -19.79 15.54
C ALA A 412 1.73 -21.21 15.76
N SER A 413 1.40 -22.12 14.85
CA SER A 413 1.89 -23.50 14.96
C SER A 413 3.40 -23.59 14.94
N THR A 414 4.04 -23.03 13.90
CA THR A 414 5.48 -23.21 13.70
C THR A 414 6.14 -21.95 13.11
N SER A 415 7.22 -21.49 13.73
CA SER A 415 8.01 -20.31 13.39
C SER A 415 9.32 -20.62 12.67
N GLY A 416 9.74 -21.88 12.54
CA GLY A 416 10.98 -22.25 11.85
C GLY A 416 12.24 -22.07 12.70
N GLY A 417 12.11 -22.09 14.03
CA GLY A 417 13.17 -21.82 14.99
C GLY A 417 13.51 -20.34 15.16
N TYR A 418 12.73 -19.45 14.55
CA TYR A 418 12.83 -18.00 14.75
C TYR A 418 11.46 -17.33 14.69
N THR A 419 11.12 -16.54 15.71
CA THR A 419 9.97 -15.63 15.63
C THR A 419 10.40 -14.29 15.04
N ILE A 420 9.46 -13.57 14.44
CA ILE A 420 9.73 -12.27 13.80
C ILE A 420 9.23 -11.10 14.65
N SER A 421 9.90 -9.96 14.53
CA SER A 421 9.48 -8.73 15.18
C SER A 421 8.28 -8.14 14.45
N GLN A 422 7.08 -8.35 14.98
CA GLN A 422 5.82 -7.91 14.36
C GLN A 422 4.74 -7.76 15.43
N TRP A 423 3.75 -6.90 15.16
CA TRP A 423 2.57 -6.67 16.01
C TRP A 423 2.89 -6.38 17.49
N GLY A 424 3.96 -5.61 17.72
CA GLY A 424 4.37 -5.18 19.06
C GLY A 424 5.20 -6.20 19.86
N TRP A 425 5.62 -7.30 19.23
CA TRP A 425 6.52 -8.30 19.80
C TRP A 425 7.89 -8.30 19.11
N THR A 426 8.92 -8.63 19.87
CA THR A 426 10.30 -8.77 19.36
C THR A 426 10.57 -10.22 18.97
N GLY A 427 11.14 -10.42 17.79
CA GLY A 427 11.54 -11.73 17.29
C GLY A 427 12.68 -12.34 18.12
N ILE A 428 12.67 -13.66 18.28
CA ILE A 428 13.68 -14.42 19.01
C ILE A 428 14.23 -15.57 18.16
N LYS A 429 15.47 -15.97 18.43
CA LYS A 429 15.98 -17.29 18.04
C LYS A 429 15.43 -18.33 19.00
N ASP A 430 14.61 -19.23 18.50
CA ASP A 430 13.93 -20.27 19.27
C ASP A 430 14.64 -21.63 19.13
N ALA A 431 15.86 -21.70 19.67
CA ALA A 431 16.70 -22.89 19.59
C ALA A 431 17.56 -23.10 20.85
N ASP A 432 17.81 -24.36 21.16
CA ASP A 432 18.80 -24.85 22.11
C ASP A 432 20.14 -25.09 21.37
N GLY A 433 21.00 -24.08 21.34
CA GLY A 433 22.28 -24.10 20.62
C GLY A 433 22.16 -23.74 19.13
N ASP A 434 22.73 -24.58 18.26
CA ASP A 434 22.91 -24.28 16.85
C ASP A 434 21.64 -24.52 16.04
N TRP A 435 21.22 -23.51 15.28
CA TRP A 435 20.13 -23.64 14.32
C TRP A 435 20.67 -24.22 13.00
N PRO A 436 19.92 -25.10 12.28
CA PRO A 436 18.55 -25.55 12.57
C PRO A 436 18.47 -26.77 13.51
N GLY A 437 19.59 -27.37 13.91
CA GLY A 437 19.63 -28.62 14.67
C GLY A 437 18.95 -28.56 16.05
N GLY A 438 19.19 -27.49 16.78
CA GLY A 438 18.70 -27.23 18.13
C GLY A 438 17.35 -26.52 18.20
N ALA A 439 16.69 -26.23 17.08
CA ALA A 439 15.38 -25.56 17.11
C ALA A 439 14.37 -26.38 17.95
N TYR A 440 13.66 -25.74 18.88
CA TYR A 440 12.74 -26.45 19.77
C TYR A 440 11.62 -27.17 19.01
N GLU A 441 11.18 -26.59 17.89
CA GLU A 441 10.20 -27.19 16.99
C GLU A 441 10.70 -28.49 16.35
N LYS A 442 11.98 -28.55 16.01
CA LYS A 442 12.61 -29.77 15.50
C LYS A 442 12.67 -30.84 16.61
N ILE A 443 13.04 -30.46 17.83
CA ILE A 443 13.06 -31.34 19.01
C ILE A 443 11.66 -31.90 19.32
N SER A 444 10.62 -31.08 19.10
CA SER A 444 9.23 -31.48 19.30
C SER A 444 8.64 -32.32 18.16
N GLY A 445 9.33 -32.41 17.03
CA GLY A 445 8.88 -33.15 15.84
C GLY A 445 7.81 -32.43 15.02
N SER A 446 7.88 -31.09 14.88
CA SER A 446 6.92 -30.35 14.06
C SER A 446 6.95 -30.82 12.59
N PRO A 447 5.82 -31.24 12.00
CA PRO A 447 5.74 -31.63 10.59
C PRO A 447 5.86 -30.44 9.64
N TRP A 448 5.83 -29.20 10.17
CA TRP A 448 5.92 -27.95 9.40
C TRP A 448 7.22 -27.20 9.67
N PHE A 449 8.13 -27.76 10.49
CA PHE A 449 9.42 -27.13 10.79
C PHE A 449 10.24 -26.92 9.52
N TYR A 450 10.27 -27.92 8.64
CA TYR A 450 11.03 -27.88 7.40
C TYR A 450 10.31 -28.70 6.33
N LYS A 451 9.55 -28.00 5.48
CA LYS A 451 8.61 -28.62 4.53
C LYS A 451 8.66 -27.93 3.17
N ALA A 452 8.61 -28.74 2.11
CA ALA A 452 8.38 -28.29 0.75
C ALA A 452 6.87 -28.24 0.47
N TRP A 453 6.39 -27.09 0.04
CA TRP A 453 4.96 -26.85 -0.18
C TRP A 453 4.67 -26.97 -1.66
N TYR A 454 3.77 -27.88 -2.04
CA TYR A 454 3.36 -28.11 -3.44
C TYR A 454 1.88 -28.44 -3.62
N LYS A 455 1.10 -28.37 -2.54
CA LYS A 455 -0.34 -28.62 -2.53
C LYS A 455 -1.08 -27.46 -1.90
N THR A 456 -2.32 -27.25 -2.33
CA THR A 456 -3.27 -26.36 -1.67
C THR A 456 -3.76 -26.97 -0.35
N ARG A 457 -4.48 -26.16 0.45
CA ARG A 457 -5.18 -26.66 1.64
C ARG A 457 -6.17 -27.79 1.34
N GLY A 458 -6.81 -27.74 0.16
CA GLY A 458 -7.71 -28.79 -0.32
C GLY A 458 -6.99 -30.03 -0.91
N GLY A 459 -5.65 -30.08 -0.84
CA GLY A 459 -4.85 -31.19 -1.37
C GLY A 459 -4.62 -31.16 -2.88
N GLY A 460 -5.09 -30.13 -3.58
CA GLY A 460 -4.84 -29.96 -5.02
C GLY A 460 -3.36 -29.70 -5.29
N SER A 461 -2.78 -30.36 -6.30
CA SER A 461 -1.34 -30.27 -6.60
C SER A 461 -1.02 -29.68 -7.97
N CYS A 462 -2.04 -29.30 -8.76
CA CYS A 462 -1.87 -28.81 -10.12
C CYS A 462 -0.99 -29.75 -10.96
N SER A 463 -1.40 -31.02 -11.06
CA SER A 463 -0.71 -32.07 -11.83
C SER A 463 0.74 -32.38 -11.39
N ARG A 464 1.21 -31.85 -10.26
CA ARG A 464 2.51 -32.19 -9.67
C ARG A 464 2.36 -33.35 -8.69
N SER A 465 3.25 -34.34 -8.76
CA SER A 465 3.32 -35.42 -7.77
C SER A 465 4.25 -35.09 -6.60
N ASN A 466 5.20 -34.17 -6.80
CA ASN A 466 6.26 -33.81 -5.86
C ASN A 466 6.73 -32.34 -6.05
N PRO A 467 7.47 -31.77 -5.09
CA PRO A 467 7.93 -30.38 -5.11
C PRO A 467 9.24 -30.14 -5.88
N TRP A 468 9.83 -31.18 -6.50
CA TRP A 468 11.16 -31.08 -7.11
C TRP A 468 11.10 -30.46 -8.50
N LEU A 469 12.05 -29.57 -8.77
CA LEU A 469 12.25 -28.80 -9.99
C LEU A 469 13.49 -29.30 -10.71
N THR A 470 13.39 -29.37 -12.03
CA THR A 470 14.53 -29.65 -12.92
C THR A 470 15.51 -28.47 -12.96
N SER A 471 16.70 -28.69 -13.51
CA SER A 471 17.69 -27.62 -13.77
C SER A 471 17.11 -26.49 -14.63
N GLU A 472 16.29 -26.85 -15.63
CA GLU A 472 15.64 -25.91 -16.54
C GLU A 472 14.56 -25.09 -15.82
N GLU A 473 13.73 -25.71 -14.99
CA GLU A 473 12.70 -25.00 -14.22
C GLU A 473 13.30 -24.04 -13.19
N MET A 474 14.41 -24.41 -12.55
CA MET A 474 15.12 -23.48 -11.66
C MET A 474 15.76 -22.32 -12.45
N ALA A 475 16.25 -22.57 -13.66
CA ALA A 475 16.74 -21.51 -14.55
C ALA A 475 15.60 -20.59 -15.01
N ASP A 476 14.42 -21.12 -15.30
CA ASP A 476 13.22 -20.36 -15.65
C ASP A 476 12.77 -19.40 -14.53
N ILE A 477 12.82 -19.85 -13.26
CA ILE A 477 12.60 -18.98 -12.09
C ILE A 477 13.69 -17.89 -12.00
N THR A 478 14.95 -18.24 -12.33
CA THR A 478 16.07 -17.29 -12.35
C THR A 478 15.90 -16.23 -13.45
N ASN A 479 15.41 -16.62 -14.63
CA ASN A 479 15.06 -15.69 -15.70
C ASN A 479 13.88 -14.78 -15.30
N ALA A 480 12.89 -15.29 -14.57
CA ALA A 480 11.82 -14.48 -14.02
C ALA A 480 12.34 -13.42 -13.03
N TRP A 481 13.28 -13.79 -12.15
CA TRP A 481 13.98 -12.82 -11.29
C TRP A 481 14.69 -11.73 -12.10
N GLN A 482 15.39 -12.09 -13.19
CA GLN A 482 16.03 -11.12 -14.08
C GLN A 482 15.01 -10.09 -14.59
N VAL A 483 13.86 -10.54 -15.13
CA VAL A 483 12.85 -9.60 -15.64
C VAL A 483 12.31 -8.69 -14.53
N LEU A 484 12.02 -9.27 -13.35
CA LEU A 484 11.45 -8.53 -12.21
C LEU A 484 12.39 -7.44 -11.66
N TYR A 485 13.70 -7.69 -11.61
CA TYR A 485 14.64 -6.84 -10.86
C TYR A 485 15.78 -6.25 -11.69
N LYS A 486 16.06 -6.80 -12.87
CA LYS A 486 17.11 -6.32 -13.79
C LYS A 486 16.52 -5.79 -15.11
N GLY A 487 15.23 -5.99 -15.35
CA GLY A 487 14.52 -5.52 -16.53
C GLY A 487 14.72 -6.40 -17.77
N GLY A 488 14.31 -5.89 -18.93
CA GLY A 488 14.39 -6.60 -20.21
C GLY A 488 13.09 -7.31 -20.64
N GLY A 489 12.03 -7.23 -19.84
CA GLY A 489 10.72 -7.80 -20.16
C GLY A 489 9.58 -7.15 -19.39
N ASP A 490 8.35 -7.58 -19.70
CA ASP A 490 7.11 -7.16 -19.07
C ASP A 490 6.84 -8.00 -17.81
N THR A 491 6.87 -7.35 -16.64
CA THR A 491 6.70 -8.03 -15.35
C THR A 491 5.31 -8.62 -15.17
N SER A 492 4.29 -8.11 -15.86
CA SER A 492 2.90 -8.62 -15.77
C SER A 492 2.74 -10.02 -16.35
N ARG A 493 3.72 -10.48 -17.14
CA ARG A 493 3.73 -11.82 -17.76
C ARG A 493 4.54 -12.85 -16.95
N ILE A 494 4.97 -12.48 -15.74
CA ILE A 494 5.67 -13.36 -14.81
C ILE A 494 4.63 -14.12 -13.97
N SER A 495 4.14 -15.21 -14.55
CA SER A 495 3.24 -16.18 -13.90
C SER A 495 3.67 -17.61 -14.27
N PRO A 496 3.15 -18.66 -13.61
CA PRO A 496 3.48 -20.03 -13.96
C PRO A 496 3.00 -20.37 -15.38
N VAL A 497 3.69 -21.32 -16.04
CA VAL A 497 3.34 -21.79 -17.40
C VAL A 497 2.16 -22.76 -17.43
N ASP A 498 1.77 -23.32 -16.28
CA ASP A 498 0.73 -24.33 -16.14
C ASP A 498 -0.67 -23.70 -16.24
N THR A 499 -1.03 -23.16 -17.40
CA THR A 499 -2.29 -22.41 -17.62
C THR A 499 -3.56 -23.23 -17.42
N SER A 500 -3.45 -24.55 -17.22
CA SER A 500 -4.56 -25.40 -16.78
C SER A 500 -5.01 -25.11 -15.35
N CYS A 501 -4.15 -24.53 -14.53
CA CYS A 501 -4.45 -24.16 -13.13
C CYS A 501 -4.65 -22.66 -12.94
N TRP A 502 -4.24 -21.84 -13.92
CA TRP A 502 -4.23 -20.38 -13.83
C TRP A 502 -4.58 -19.76 -15.18
N SER A 503 -5.46 -18.76 -15.20
CA SER A 503 -5.71 -17.96 -16.41
C SER A 503 -4.62 -16.89 -16.57
N GLY A 504 -4.03 -16.76 -17.76
CA GLY A 504 -3.06 -15.69 -18.04
C GLY A 504 -2.34 -15.84 -19.38
N ASN A 505 -1.48 -14.85 -19.69
CA ASN A 505 -0.57 -14.86 -20.84
C ASN A 505 0.91 -14.87 -20.39
N PRO A 506 1.37 -15.95 -19.74
CA PRO A 506 2.74 -16.06 -19.27
C PRO A 506 3.74 -16.01 -20.42
N TYR A 507 4.97 -15.61 -20.12
CA TYR A 507 6.08 -15.93 -21.00
C TYR A 507 6.28 -17.45 -21.10
N SER A 508 6.60 -17.93 -22.31
CA SER A 508 7.15 -19.27 -22.47
C SER A 508 8.53 -19.36 -21.82
N LYS A 509 8.98 -20.57 -21.47
CA LYS A 509 10.33 -20.78 -20.93
C LYS A 509 11.42 -20.28 -21.90
N ALA A 510 11.19 -20.44 -23.21
CA ALA A 510 12.09 -19.97 -24.25
C ALA A 510 12.16 -18.43 -24.29
N ASP A 511 11.03 -17.73 -24.17
CA ASP A 511 11.00 -16.27 -24.17
C ASP A 511 11.72 -15.68 -22.95
N LEU A 512 11.49 -16.24 -21.75
CA LEU A 512 12.22 -15.81 -20.55
C LEU A 512 13.72 -16.11 -20.63
N SER A 513 14.08 -17.28 -21.18
CA SER A 513 15.47 -17.64 -21.41
C SER A 513 16.14 -16.70 -22.41
N ALA A 514 15.44 -16.22 -23.43
CA ALA A 514 15.97 -15.23 -24.37
C ALA A 514 16.28 -13.87 -23.70
N ILE A 515 15.55 -13.51 -22.63
CA ILE A 515 15.76 -12.27 -21.88
C ILE A 515 16.88 -12.44 -20.84
N GLY A 516 16.82 -13.47 -20.00
CA GLY A 516 17.78 -13.65 -18.91
C GLY A 516 19.06 -14.41 -19.28
N GLY A 517 18.99 -15.25 -20.31
CA GLY A 517 20.09 -16.07 -20.80
C GLY A 517 20.46 -17.25 -19.90
N TYR A 518 19.67 -17.56 -18.86
CA TYR A 518 19.90 -18.71 -17.99
C TYR A 518 19.20 -19.94 -18.57
N THR A 519 19.96 -20.99 -18.87
CA THR A 519 19.43 -22.24 -19.46
C THR A 519 19.45 -23.42 -18.49
N GLY A 520 20.24 -23.32 -17.42
CA GLY A 520 20.32 -24.36 -16.40
C GLY A 520 20.97 -23.86 -15.12
N VAL A 521 20.55 -24.46 -14.01
CA VAL A 521 21.16 -24.30 -12.69
C VAL A 521 21.86 -25.61 -12.30
N SER A 522 23.12 -25.51 -11.89
CA SER A 522 23.99 -26.64 -11.55
C SER A 522 24.31 -26.74 -10.06
N SER A 523 24.26 -25.64 -9.31
CA SER A 523 24.49 -25.63 -7.86
C SER A 523 23.66 -24.56 -7.18
N VAL A 524 23.44 -24.73 -5.87
CA VAL A 524 22.78 -23.74 -5.03
C VAL A 524 23.45 -23.70 -3.67
N SER A 525 23.60 -22.50 -3.10
CA SER A 525 23.92 -22.31 -1.70
C SER A 525 23.04 -21.20 -1.12
N VAL A 526 22.71 -21.34 0.16
CA VAL A 526 21.79 -20.44 0.87
C VAL A 526 22.48 -19.91 2.11
N VAL A 527 22.39 -18.59 2.32
CA VAL A 527 22.92 -17.91 3.50
C VAL A 527 21.76 -17.37 4.32
N TYR A 528 21.78 -17.65 5.62
CA TYR A 528 20.77 -17.20 6.58
C TYR A 528 21.24 -15.98 7.35
N SER A 529 20.30 -15.09 7.66
CA SER A 529 20.52 -13.98 8.58
C SER A 529 20.35 -14.44 10.03
N ASN A 530 20.99 -13.72 10.96
CA ASN A 530 20.78 -13.91 12.40
C ASN A 530 19.37 -13.50 12.86
N SER A 531 18.60 -12.80 12.01
CA SER A 531 17.21 -12.42 12.25
C SER A 531 16.19 -13.49 11.85
N GLY A 532 16.63 -14.68 11.43
CA GLY A 532 15.72 -15.76 11.08
C GLY A 532 15.02 -15.55 9.74
N SER A 533 15.77 -15.07 8.75
CA SER A 533 15.36 -14.99 7.34
C SER A 533 16.46 -15.49 6.42
N THR A 534 16.11 -15.87 5.20
CA THR A 534 17.09 -16.17 4.16
C THR A 534 17.64 -14.86 3.61
N GLN A 535 18.94 -14.65 3.72
CA GLN A 535 19.61 -13.41 3.31
C GLN A 535 19.89 -13.40 1.81
N SER A 536 20.53 -14.47 1.31
CA SER A 536 20.89 -14.58 -0.10
C SER A 536 20.94 -16.02 -0.56
N ILE A 537 20.70 -16.22 -1.85
CA ILE A 537 20.88 -17.48 -2.56
C ILE A 537 21.91 -17.25 -3.67
N SER A 538 22.89 -18.14 -3.74
CA SER A 538 23.86 -18.19 -4.83
C SER A 538 23.56 -19.39 -5.71
N LEU A 539 23.28 -19.16 -6.99
CA LEU A 539 23.01 -20.20 -7.97
C LEU A 539 24.19 -20.32 -8.94
N GLY A 540 24.72 -21.53 -9.12
CA GLY A 540 25.64 -21.83 -10.21
C GLY A 540 24.86 -22.03 -11.50
N THR A 541 25.18 -21.26 -12.54
CA THR A 541 24.47 -21.28 -13.83
C THR A 541 25.44 -21.43 -15.01
N ASN A 542 24.89 -21.56 -16.22
CA ASN A 542 25.65 -21.48 -17.47
C ASN A 542 26.38 -20.12 -17.68
N LYS A 543 26.01 -19.08 -16.93
CA LYS A 543 26.63 -17.75 -16.96
C LYS A 543 27.54 -17.48 -15.74
N GLY A 544 27.91 -18.53 -15.01
CA GLY A 544 28.64 -18.42 -13.74
C GLY A 544 27.71 -18.33 -12.54
N SER A 545 28.22 -17.80 -11.43
CA SER A 545 27.44 -17.67 -10.18
C SER A 545 26.57 -16.41 -10.20
N VAL A 546 25.29 -16.54 -9.87
CA VAL A 546 24.36 -15.42 -9.65
C VAL A 546 23.95 -15.36 -8.19
N ASN A 547 24.10 -14.19 -7.57
CA ASN A 547 23.68 -13.94 -6.20
C ASN A 547 22.37 -13.14 -6.20
N ILE A 548 21.37 -13.69 -5.52
CA ILE A 548 20.01 -13.14 -5.43
C ILE A 548 19.68 -12.94 -3.96
N SER A 549 19.04 -11.83 -3.58
CA SER A 549 18.58 -11.66 -2.20
C SER A 549 17.44 -12.64 -1.89
N GLY A 550 17.31 -13.09 -0.64
CA GLY A 550 16.27 -14.05 -0.27
C GLY A 550 14.86 -13.52 -0.52
N GLU A 551 14.64 -12.23 -0.34
CA GLU A 551 13.35 -11.57 -0.63
C GLU A 551 13.05 -11.56 -2.14
N GLU A 552 14.02 -11.15 -2.96
CA GLU A 552 13.87 -11.11 -4.41
C GLU A 552 13.61 -12.51 -4.98
N PHE A 553 14.37 -13.51 -4.51
CA PHE A 553 14.20 -14.89 -4.92
C PHE A 553 12.84 -15.44 -4.51
N LYS A 554 12.41 -15.21 -3.25
CA LYS A 554 11.09 -15.67 -2.78
C LYS A 554 9.96 -15.12 -3.65
N LYS A 555 10.03 -13.83 -4.03
CA LYS A 555 9.03 -13.21 -4.91
C LYS A 555 9.05 -13.86 -6.29
N ALA A 556 10.21 -13.96 -6.92
CA ALA A 556 10.34 -14.57 -8.25
C ALA A 556 9.89 -16.04 -8.25
N PHE A 557 10.27 -16.80 -7.23
CA PHE A 557 9.89 -18.19 -7.03
C PHE A 557 8.37 -18.34 -6.90
N ASN A 558 7.73 -17.57 -6.03
CA ASN A 558 6.28 -17.68 -5.81
C ASN A 558 5.43 -17.19 -6.98
N LEU A 559 5.99 -16.34 -7.85
CA LEU A 559 5.32 -15.90 -9.08
C LEU A 559 5.51 -16.88 -10.23
N ARG A 560 6.66 -17.55 -10.32
CA ARG A 560 7.00 -18.36 -11.51
C ARG A 560 6.97 -19.87 -11.30
N ALA A 561 7.11 -20.37 -10.07
CA ALA A 561 7.21 -21.79 -9.82
C ALA A 561 6.00 -22.58 -10.38
N PRO A 562 6.23 -23.76 -10.96
CA PRO A 562 5.17 -24.58 -11.54
C PRO A 562 4.28 -25.21 -10.46
N GLY A 563 3.02 -25.44 -10.81
CA GLY A 563 1.98 -25.93 -9.91
C GLY A 563 1.83 -25.11 -8.63
N TYR A 564 1.39 -25.73 -7.54
CA TYR A 564 1.21 -25.05 -6.25
C TYR A 564 2.51 -24.98 -5.43
N ILE A 565 3.67 -25.02 -6.09
CA ILE A 565 4.96 -24.96 -5.41
C ILE A 565 5.21 -23.55 -4.90
N GLY A 566 5.58 -23.41 -3.63
CA GLY A 566 5.77 -22.09 -3.06
C GLY A 566 6.56 -22.05 -1.76
N LEU A 567 7.18 -20.90 -1.53
CA LEU A 567 7.82 -20.52 -0.29
C LEU A 567 6.83 -19.77 0.61
N LYS A 568 6.53 -20.35 1.77
CA LYS A 568 5.56 -19.83 2.74
C LYS A 568 6.19 -18.93 3.81
N SER A 569 7.48 -19.08 4.06
CA SER A 569 8.23 -18.29 5.04
C SER A 569 9.30 -17.44 4.38
N SER A 570 9.71 -16.34 5.02
CA SER A 570 10.93 -15.59 4.68
C SER A 570 12.21 -16.34 5.05
N LEU A 571 12.10 -17.42 5.84
CA LEU A 571 13.17 -18.35 6.15
C LEU A 571 12.95 -19.64 5.37
N PHE A 572 13.86 -19.95 4.46
CA PHE A 572 13.75 -21.08 3.56
C PHE A 572 15.11 -21.56 3.06
N ASN A 573 15.17 -22.81 2.61
CA ASN A 573 16.33 -23.40 1.98
C ASN A 573 15.98 -23.93 0.59
N ILE A 574 17.01 -24.17 -0.23
CA ILE A 574 16.89 -24.91 -1.50
C ILE A 574 17.78 -26.14 -1.38
N GLU A 575 17.16 -27.31 -1.43
CA GLU A 575 17.87 -28.59 -1.46
C GLU A 575 18.22 -28.96 -2.90
N LYS A 576 19.36 -29.64 -3.09
CA LYS A 576 19.77 -30.23 -4.36
C LYS A 576 20.04 -31.73 -4.17
N LEU A 577 19.48 -32.54 -5.06
CA LEU A 577 19.80 -33.96 -5.23
C LEU A 577 20.77 -34.20 -6.37
#